data_AF-A0A6C2U8G4-F1
#
_entry.id   AF-A0A6C2U8G4-F1
#
_cell.length_a   1.000
_cell.length_b   1.000
_cell.length_c   1.000
_cell.angle_alpha   90.00
_cell.angle_beta   90.00
_cell.angle_gamma   90.00
#
_symmetry.space_group_name_H-M   'P 1'
#
loop_
_entity.id
_entity.type
_entity.pdbx_description
1 polymer ?
#
loop_
_entity_poly.entity_id
_entity_poly.type
_entity_poly.pdbx_seq_one_letter_code
_entity_poly.pdbx_strand_id
1 'polypeptide(L)'
;MWSDFHSESLTNECPAPDPVLDGATNVAQDVLLQWSPGLMSSSHDIYWGTAVPLGFETNQPAHVYDPGTLTAGTTYYWAVDEVNDSGVTTGAVWSFTTTP
;
A
#
# COMPACT_ATOMS: atom_id res chain seq x y z
N MET A 1 -34.46 3.05 -24.57
CA MET A 1 -34.07 4.43 -24.21
C MET A 1 -33.68 4.33 -22.75
N TRP A 2 -32.42 4.31 -22.35
CA TRP A 2 -31.30 5.16 -22.77
C TRP A 2 -30.09 4.32 -23.18
N SER A 3 -29.39 4.82 -24.19
CA SER A 3 -28.20 4.22 -24.79
C SER A 3 -26.93 4.80 -24.18
N ASP A 4 -25.82 4.10 -24.48
CA ASP A 4 -24.47 4.61 -24.76
C ASP A 4 -23.35 4.41 -23.72
N PHE A 5 -22.50 3.42 -24.06
CA PHE A 5 -21.03 3.47 -24.22
C PHE A 5 -20.19 4.38 -23.29
N HIS A 6 -19.34 3.74 -22.49
CA HIS A 6 -17.90 3.89 -22.69
C HIS A 6 -17.19 2.54 -22.51
N SER A 7 -16.56 2.12 -23.60
CA SER A 7 -15.55 1.09 -23.66
C SER A 7 -14.24 1.72 -23.21
N GLU A 8 -13.74 1.35 -22.03
CA GLU A 8 -12.29 1.34 -21.78
C GLU A 8 -11.95 0.09 -21.00
N SER A 9 -11.30 -0.82 -21.72
CA SER A 9 -10.74 -2.05 -21.19
C SER A 9 -9.56 -1.69 -20.29
N LEU A 10 -9.77 -1.63 -18.99
CA LEU A 10 -8.70 -1.91 -18.03
C LEU A 10 -9.08 -3.25 -17.40
N THR A 11 -8.33 -4.29 -17.73
CA THR A 11 -8.29 -5.51 -16.92
C THR A 11 -7.79 -5.09 -15.54
N ASN A 12 -8.69 -4.58 -14.69
CA ASN A 12 -8.43 -4.33 -13.28
C ASN A 12 -8.54 -5.65 -12.51
N GLU A 13 -7.93 -6.68 -13.07
CA GLU A 13 -7.55 -7.89 -12.34
C GLU A 13 -6.27 -7.47 -11.60
N CYS A 14 -6.43 -6.72 -10.51
CA CYS A 14 -5.34 -6.44 -9.57
C CYS A 14 -4.83 -7.82 -9.11
N PRO A 15 -3.67 -8.30 -9.56
CA PRO A 15 -3.20 -9.60 -9.12
C PRO A 15 -3.00 -9.52 -7.60
N ALA A 16 -3.38 -10.59 -6.91
CA ALA A 16 -3.36 -10.67 -5.45
C ALA A 16 -2.01 -10.19 -4.83
N PRO A 17 -2.03 -9.65 -3.59
CA PRO A 17 -1.04 -8.67 -3.13
C PRO A 17 0.14 -9.33 -2.41
N ASP A 18 1.17 -9.75 -3.13
CA ASP A 18 2.54 -9.71 -2.59
C ASP A 18 3.09 -8.29 -2.78
N PRO A 19 4.05 -7.76 -1.99
CA PRO A 19 4.39 -6.32 -2.01
C PRO A 19 5.09 -5.93 -3.32
N VAL A 20 4.29 -5.72 -4.38
CA VAL A 20 4.70 -5.40 -5.77
C VAL A 20 5.60 -4.16 -5.81
N LEU A 21 5.49 -3.29 -4.80
CA LEU A 21 6.21 -2.04 -4.76
C LEU A 21 7.59 -2.13 -4.10
N ASP A 22 7.98 -3.23 -3.46
CA ASP A 22 9.30 -3.26 -2.81
C ASP A 22 10.46 -3.16 -3.81
N GLY A 23 11.24 -2.08 -3.69
CA GLY A 23 12.29 -1.70 -4.62
C GLY A 23 11.78 -1.16 -5.97
N ALA A 24 10.48 -0.96 -6.15
CA ALA A 24 9.92 -0.48 -7.41
C ALA A 24 10.32 0.97 -7.69
N THR A 25 10.47 1.30 -8.98
CA THR A 25 10.77 2.65 -9.45
C THR A 25 9.75 3.09 -10.49
N ASN A 26 9.62 4.40 -10.71
CA ASN A 26 8.63 4.99 -11.61
C ASN A 26 7.18 4.63 -11.23
N VAL A 27 6.91 4.61 -9.93
CA VAL A 27 5.56 4.39 -9.40
C VAL A 27 4.71 5.65 -9.55
N ALA A 28 3.42 5.50 -9.88
CA ALA A 28 2.50 6.63 -9.99
C ALA A 28 2.38 7.38 -8.65
N GLN A 29 2.12 8.69 -8.71
CA GLN A 29 2.03 9.55 -7.52
C GLN A 29 0.73 9.36 -6.72
N ASP A 30 -0.25 8.64 -7.28
CA ASP A 30 -1.56 8.31 -6.69
C ASP A 30 -1.69 6.81 -6.41
N VAL A 31 -0.56 6.13 -6.17
CA VAL A 31 -0.52 4.69 -5.91
C VAL A 31 -1.21 4.33 -4.59
N LEU A 32 -2.01 3.25 -4.62
CA LEU A 32 -2.51 2.60 -3.42
C LEU A 32 -1.55 1.50 -2.97
N LEU A 33 -1.26 1.45 -1.68
CA LEU A 33 -0.42 0.40 -1.09
C LEU A 33 -1.30 -0.77 -0.67
N GLN A 34 -0.99 -1.97 -1.13
CA GLN A 34 -1.72 -3.19 -0.81
C GLN A 34 -0.76 -4.26 -0.33
N TRP A 35 -1.18 -5.06 0.63
CA TRP A 35 -0.38 -6.16 1.19
C TRP A 35 -1.24 -7.40 1.44
N SER A 36 -0.58 -8.55 1.55
CA SER A 36 -1.21 -9.77 2.03
C SER A 36 -1.25 -9.74 3.56
N PRO A 37 -2.45 -9.77 4.18
CA PRO A 37 -2.56 -9.77 5.61
C PRO A 37 -2.01 -11.07 6.21
N GLY A 38 -1.40 -10.97 7.39
CA GLY A 38 -0.96 -12.12 8.17
C GLY A 38 -2.12 -13.06 8.55
N LEU A 39 -1.82 -14.34 8.72
CA LEU A 39 -2.83 -15.33 9.15
C LEU A 39 -3.45 -14.91 10.49
N MET A 40 -4.78 -14.87 10.52
CA MET A 40 -5.57 -14.47 11.71
C MET A 40 -5.32 -13.03 12.19
N SER A 41 -4.81 -12.16 11.33
CA SER A 41 -4.75 -10.73 11.64
C SER A 41 -6.15 -10.13 11.74
N SER A 42 -6.37 -9.32 12.76
CA SER A 42 -7.61 -8.58 13.00
C SER A 42 -7.51 -7.14 12.49
N SER A 43 -6.30 -6.57 12.47
CA SER A 43 -6.02 -5.21 12.03
C SER A 43 -4.54 -5.02 11.71
N HIS A 44 -4.21 -3.89 11.10
CA HIS A 44 -2.90 -3.59 10.57
C HIS A 44 -2.45 -2.21 11.06
N ASP A 45 -1.30 -2.16 11.73
CA ASP A 45 -0.64 -0.92 12.08
C ASP A 45 0.25 -0.49 10.91
N ILE A 46 -0.05 0.66 10.33
CA ILE A 46 0.63 1.18 9.14
C ILE A 46 1.69 2.19 9.57
N TYR A 47 2.89 2.02 9.04
CA TYR A 47 4.00 2.93 9.21
C TYR A 47 4.43 3.48 7.86
N TRP A 48 4.75 4.76 7.78
CA TRP A 48 5.02 5.46 6.54
C TRP A 48 6.06 6.56 6.73
N GLY A 49 6.75 6.91 5.65
CA GLY A 49 7.62 8.09 5.63
C GLY A 49 8.57 8.14 4.44
N THR A 50 9.41 9.17 4.42
CA THR A 50 10.49 9.35 3.44
C THR A 50 11.88 9.04 4.02
N ALA A 51 11.93 8.60 5.27
CA ALA A 51 13.15 8.22 5.98
C ALA A 51 12.83 7.19 7.07
N VAL A 52 13.85 6.42 7.48
CA VAL A 52 13.78 5.49 8.63
C VAL A 52 14.46 6.11 9.86
N PRO A 53 13.95 5.87 11.10
CA PRO A 53 12.81 5.02 11.45
C PRO A 53 11.46 5.63 11.03
N LEU A 54 10.50 4.75 10.71
CA LEU A 54 9.15 5.17 10.29
C LEU A 54 8.30 5.60 11.49
N GLY A 55 7.39 6.54 11.25
CA GLY A 55 6.34 6.91 12.20
C GLY A 55 5.11 6.02 12.01
N PHE A 56 4.39 5.76 13.11
CA PHE A 56 3.06 5.17 13.06
C PHE A 56 2.08 6.19 12.44
N GLU A 57 1.31 5.75 11.45
CA GLU A 57 0.29 6.58 10.81
C GLU A 57 -1.11 6.23 11.29
N THR A 58 -1.49 4.96 11.22
CA THR A 58 -2.87 4.53 11.52
C THR A 58 -2.97 3.02 11.80
N ASN A 59 -4.07 2.62 12.42
CA ASN A 59 -4.51 1.23 12.52
C ASN A 59 -5.80 1.04 11.71
N GLN A 60 -5.89 -0.03 10.93
CA GLN A 60 -7.09 -0.32 10.13
C GLN A 60 -7.31 -1.82 9.89
N PRO A 61 -8.56 -2.25 9.67
CA PRO A 61 -8.87 -3.64 9.29
C PRO A 61 -8.67 -3.90 7.79
N ALA A 62 -8.53 -2.85 6.99
CA ALA A 62 -8.34 -2.97 5.55
C ALA A 62 -6.88 -3.24 5.20
N HIS A 63 -6.67 -4.11 4.22
CA HIS A 63 -5.37 -4.43 3.63
C HIS A 63 -4.93 -3.51 2.48
N VAL A 64 -5.45 -2.27 2.48
CA VAL A 64 -5.13 -1.23 1.49
C VAL A 64 -4.96 0.12 2.18
N TYR A 65 -3.89 0.84 1.89
CA TYR A 65 -3.61 2.17 2.42
C TYR A 65 -3.44 3.17 1.28
N ASP A 66 -4.15 4.30 1.39
CA ASP A 66 -4.04 5.44 0.47
C ASP A 66 -3.16 6.52 1.14
N PRO A 67 -1.91 6.72 0.69
CA PRO A 67 -1.04 7.76 1.22
C PRO A 67 -1.38 9.16 0.68
N GLY A 68 -2.39 9.28 -0.20
CA GLY A 68 -2.72 10.48 -0.93
C GLY A 68 -1.74 10.77 -2.08
N THR A 69 -1.74 12.01 -2.56
CA THR A 69 -0.86 12.44 -3.65
C THR A 69 0.58 12.59 -3.17
N LEU A 70 1.49 11.88 -3.83
CA LEU A 70 2.91 11.83 -3.52
C LEU A 70 3.73 12.86 -4.30
N THR A 71 4.87 13.23 -3.74
CA THR A 71 5.86 14.10 -4.38
C THR A 71 6.62 13.31 -5.45
N ALA A 72 6.75 13.90 -6.65
CA ALA A 72 7.47 13.29 -7.76
C ALA A 72 8.96 13.04 -7.43
N GLY A 73 9.54 12.02 -8.07
CA GLY A 73 10.95 11.61 -7.88
C GLY A 73 11.37 11.29 -6.44
N THR A 74 10.42 10.98 -5.55
CA THR A 74 10.68 10.79 -4.12
C THR A 74 10.63 9.30 -3.77
N THR A 75 11.58 8.86 -2.93
CA THR A 75 11.55 7.51 -2.34
C THR A 75 10.73 7.54 -1.06
N TYR A 76 9.76 6.64 -0.99
CA TYR A 76 8.91 6.41 0.19
C TYR A 76 9.21 5.04 0.78
N TYR A 77 8.99 4.94 2.08
CA TYR A 77 9.19 3.75 2.89
C TYR A 77 7.92 3.47 3.67
N TRP A 78 7.61 2.18 3.84
CA TRP A 78 6.42 1.77 4.56
C TRP A 78 6.59 0.40 5.17
N ALA A 79 5.85 0.14 6.23
CA ALA A 79 5.79 -1.15 6.89
C ALA A 79 4.37 -1.38 7.42
N VAL A 80 4.02 -2.65 7.59
CA VAL A 80 2.74 -3.04 8.16
C VAL A 80 2.97 -4.09 9.23
N ASP A 81 2.58 -3.76 10.46
CA ASP A 81 2.56 -4.73 11.55
C ASP A 81 1.17 -5.37 11.64
N GLU A 82 1.14 -6.68 11.83
CA GLU A 82 -0.08 -7.47 11.90
C GLU A 82 -0.53 -7.61 13.36
N VAL A 83 -1.77 -7.24 13.65
CA VAL A 83 -2.31 -7.16 15.02
C VAL A 83 -3.45 -8.14 15.19
N ASN A 84 -3.38 -8.98 16.22
CA ASN A 84 -4.46 -9.87 16.64
C ASN A 84 -4.54 -9.99 18.17
N ASP A 85 -5.49 -10.78 18.68
CA ASP A 85 -5.70 -10.96 20.13
C ASP A 85 -4.48 -11.57 20.86
N SER A 86 -3.57 -12.20 20.12
CA SER A 86 -2.33 -12.79 20.67
C SER A 86 -1.16 -11.81 20.66
N GLY A 87 -1.26 -10.67 19.97
CA GLY A 87 -0.26 -9.61 19.96
C GLY A 87 0.00 -9.02 18.57
N VAL A 88 1.18 -8.43 18.43
CA VAL A 88 1.64 -7.73 17.22
C VAL A 88 2.79 -8.51 16.59
N THR A 89 2.73 -8.73 15.27
CA THR A 89 3.82 -9.30 14.47
C THR A 89 4.38 -8.20 13.57
N THR A 90 5.64 -7.82 13.78
CA THR A 90 6.27 -6.73 13.04
C THR A 90 6.55 -7.09 11.58
N GLY A 91 6.21 -6.17 10.67
CA GLY A 91 6.43 -6.29 9.23
C GLY A 91 7.85 -5.93 8.78
N ALA A 92 8.17 -6.30 7.54
CA ALA A 92 9.37 -5.79 6.87
C ALA A 92 9.15 -4.34 6.42
N VAL A 93 10.24 -3.57 6.35
CA VAL A 93 10.21 -2.25 5.73
C VAL A 93 10.38 -2.41 4.22
N TRP A 94 9.40 -1.93 3.46
CA TRP A 94 9.40 -1.86 2.01
C TRP A 94 9.68 -0.43 1.54
N SER A 95 10.11 -0.29 0.29
CA SER A 95 10.35 1.03 -0.31
C SER A 95 9.99 1.09 -1.78
N PHE A 96 9.64 2.28 -2.28
CA PHE A 96 9.48 2.53 -3.72
C PHE A 96 9.81 3.97 -4.08
N THR A 97 10.06 4.24 -5.36
CA THR A 97 10.33 5.59 -5.88
C THR A 97 9.30 6.00 -6.92
N THR A 98 8.69 7.16 -6.74
CA THR A 98 7.70 7.71 -7.70
C THR A 98 8.36 8.15 -9.00
N THR A 99 7.56 8.28 -10.06
CA THR A 99 7.99 8.94 -11.31
C THR A 99 8.49 10.37 -11.03
N PRO A 100 9.57 10.83 -11.70
CA PRO A 100 10.00 12.24 -11.66
C PRO A 100 8.95 13.23 -12.18
#